data_AF-A0A6A6HHV9-F1
#
_entry.id   AF-A0A6A6HHV9-F1
#
_cell.length_a   1.000
_cell.length_b   1.000
_cell.length_c   1.000
_cell.angle_alpha   90.00
_cell.angle_beta   90.00
_cell.angle_gamma   90.00
#
_symmetry.space_group_name_H-M   'P 1'
#
loop_
_entity.id
_entity.type
_entity.pdbx_description
1 polymer ?
#
loop_
_entity_poly.entity_id
_entity_poly.type
_entity_poly.pdbx_seq_one_letter_code
_entity_poly.pdbx_strand_id
1 'polypeptide(L)'
;MGSIASALAFLETAEVVNYAEAARIFNVDRTTLSRRHRGATRGKEQFIQESKLLMSKQQELALVDYINKLSDRGIPPTVRMVRNFASEILKKPPGKN
;
A
#
# COMPACT_ATOMS: atom_id res chain seq x y z
N MET A 1 0.67 13.63 18.00
CA MET A 1 1.09 12.25 17.71
C MET A 1 2.03 12.30 16.51
N GLY A 2 3.33 12.02 16.68
CA GLY A 2 4.26 11.96 15.55
C GLY A 2 4.04 10.68 14.74
N SER A 3 4.37 10.71 13.45
CA SER A 3 4.30 9.51 12.62
C SER A 3 5.51 8.61 12.86
N ILE A 4 5.31 7.30 12.93
CA ILE A 4 6.41 6.32 12.98
C ILE A 4 7.34 6.48 11.77
N ALA A 5 6.83 6.92 10.62
CA ALA A 5 7.63 7.18 9.43
C ALA A 5 8.64 8.32 9.67
N SER A 6 8.23 9.40 10.35
CA SER A 6 9.11 10.52 10.70
C SER A 6 10.20 10.09 11.70
N ALA A 7 9.84 9.23 12.67
CA ALA A 7 10.80 8.68 13.61
C ALA A 7 11.83 7.74 12.94
N LEU A 8 11.43 7.01 11.91
CA LEU A 8 12.36 6.19 11.11
C LEU A 8 13.32 7.04 10.28
N ALA A 9 12.80 8.08 9.60
CA ALA A 9 13.64 9.00 8.84
C ALA A 9 14.70 9.69 9.74
N PHE A 10 14.31 10.07 10.96
CA PHE A 10 15.24 10.61 11.95
C PHE A 10 16.35 9.62 12.34
N LEU A 11 16.01 8.34 12.52
CA LEU A 11 16.98 7.29 12.84
C LEU A 11 17.92 6.96 11.68
N GLU A 12 17.46 7.09 10.43
CA GLU A 12 18.29 6.91 9.23
C GLU A 12 19.30 8.06 9.05
N THR A 13 18.95 9.27 9.48
CA THR A 13 19.86 10.43 9.47
C THR A 13 20.81 10.48 10.66
N ALA A 14 20.54 9.73 11.72
CA ALA A 14 21.34 9.75 12.94
C ALA A 14 22.59 8.88 12.80
N GLU A 15 23.75 9.42 13.17
CA GLU A 15 25.02 8.70 13.17
C GLU A 15 25.02 7.51 14.17
N VAL A 16 24.24 7.62 15.24
CA VAL A 16 24.02 6.56 16.23
C VAL A 16 22.52 6.31 16.40
N VAL A 17 22.10 5.06 16.21
CA VAL A 17 20.69 4.64 16.27
C VAL A 17 20.18 4.61 17.72
N ASN A 18 19.56 5.71 18.16
CA ASN A 18 18.96 5.82 19.50
C ASN A 18 17.41 5.77 19.47
N TYR A 19 16.84 4.57 19.62
CA TYR A 19 15.39 4.38 19.60
C TYR A 19 14.64 5.07 20.74
N ALA A 20 15.27 5.25 21.91
CA ALA A 20 14.59 5.82 23.09
C ALA A 20 14.39 7.33 22.93
N GLU A 21 15.37 8.00 22.32
CA GLU A 21 15.30 9.42 22.02
C GLU A 21 14.30 9.72 20.90
N ALA A 22 14.38 8.99 19.80
CA ALA A 22 13.42 9.11 18.71
C ALA A 22 11.98 8.81 19.18
N ALA A 23 11.79 7.79 20.02
CA ALA A 23 10.49 7.48 20.62
C ALA A 23 9.92 8.64 21.44
N ARG A 24 10.78 9.33 22.20
CA ARG A 24 10.39 10.48 23.04
C ARG A 24 10.03 11.71 22.19
N ILE A 25 10.85 12.01 21.18
CA ILE A 25 10.66 13.17 20.29
C ILE A 25 9.35 13.04 19.51
N PHE A 26 9.11 11.87 18.94
CA PHE A 26 7.94 11.65 18.07
C PHE A 26 6.73 11.07 18.81
N ASN A 27 6.82 10.87 20.13
CA ASN A 27 5.81 10.28 20.98
C ASN A 27 5.24 8.96 20.41
N VAL A 28 6.15 8.03 20.08
CA VAL A 28 5.83 6.70 19.53
C VAL A 28 6.47 5.62 20.38
N ASP A 29 5.83 4.45 20.44
CA ASP A 29 6.34 3.33 21.22
C ASP A 29 7.72 2.85 20.71
N ARG A 30 8.68 2.78 21.64
CA ARG A 30 10.07 2.42 21.34
C ARG A 30 10.20 1.00 20.77
N THR A 31 9.38 0.05 21.25
CA THR A 31 9.45 -1.34 20.76
C THR A 31 8.94 -1.45 19.33
N THR A 32 7.87 -0.71 19.03
CA THR A 32 7.27 -0.60 17.70
C THR A 32 8.26 0.03 16.71
N LEU A 33 8.93 1.12 17.12
CA LEU A 33 9.93 1.79 16.30
C LEU A 33 11.12 0.85 16.00
N SER A 34 11.64 0.15 17.00
CA SER A 34 12.75 -0.79 16.81
C SER A 34 12.39 -1.99 15.93
N ARG A 35 11.19 -2.56 16.08
CA ARG A 35 10.72 -3.66 15.22
C ARG A 35 10.58 -3.21 13.77
N ARG A 36 10.10 -1.98 13.55
CA ARG A 36 9.91 -1.42 12.21
C ARG A 36 11.23 -1.09 11.51
N HIS A 37 12.19 -0.51 12.23
CA HIS A 37 13.53 -0.22 11.70
C HIS A 37 14.30 -1.49 11.31
N ARG A 38 14.16 -2.57 12.11
CA ARG A 38 14.80 -3.87 11.83
C ARG A 38 14.06 -4.73 10.79
N GLY A 39 12.95 -4.25 10.23
CA GLY A 39 12.14 -4.99 9.26
C GLY A 39 11.34 -6.18 9.85
N ALA A 40 11.27 -6.33 11.17
CA ALA A 40 10.52 -7.40 11.83
C ALA A 40 9.00 -7.25 11.70
N THR A 41 8.52 -6.04 11.38
CA THR A 41 7.11 -5.76 11.11
C THR A 41 7.00 -4.89 9.87
N ARG A 42 6.24 -5.34 8.87
CA ARG A 42 5.98 -4.58 7.64
C ARG A 42 4.99 -3.45 7.91
N GLY A 43 5.13 -2.34 7.19
CA GLY A 43 4.12 -1.28 7.24
C GLY A 43 2.76 -1.81 6.78
N LYS A 44 1.66 -1.33 7.39
CA LYS A 44 0.30 -1.72 7.02
C LYS A 44 0.04 -1.56 5.51
N GLU A 45 0.49 -0.47 4.92
CA GLU A 45 0.33 -0.20 3.49
C GLU A 45 1.14 -1.16 2.61
N GLN A 46 2.40 -1.43 2.96
CA GLN A 46 3.24 -2.40 2.27
C GLN A 46 2.62 -3.81 2.34
N PHE A 47 2.17 -4.22 3.52
CA PHE A 47 1.48 -5.49 3.70
C PHE A 47 0.21 -5.58 2.84
N ILE A 48 -0.61 -4.53 2.82
CA ILE A 48 -1.83 -4.50 1.99
C ILE A 48 -1.46 -4.62 0.51
N GLN A 49 -0.50 -3.83 0.02
CA GLN A 49 -0.06 -3.85 -1.37
C GLN A 49 0.54 -5.19 -1.80
N GLU A 50 1.35 -5.81 -0.95
CA GLU A 50 2.08 -7.03 -1.29
C GLU A 50 1.27 -8.32 -1.11
N SER A 51 0.39 -8.37 -0.09
CA SER A 51 -0.21 -9.64 0.35
C SER A 51 -1.73 -9.67 0.29
N LYS A 52 -2.41 -8.52 0.35
CA LYS A 52 -3.87 -8.47 0.46
C LYS A 52 -4.55 -8.07 -0.83
N LEU A 53 -3.92 -7.23 -1.64
CA LEU A 53 -4.48 -6.82 -2.93
C LEU A 53 -4.23 -7.90 -3.98
N LEU A 54 -5.27 -8.16 -4.77
CA LEU A 54 -5.19 -9.06 -5.91
C LEU A 54 -4.40 -8.42 -7.06
N MET A 55 -4.46 -7.10 -7.17
CA MET A 55 -3.87 -6.27 -8.23
C MET A 55 -2.80 -5.34 -7.66
N SER A 56 -1.78 -5.05 -8.46
CA SER A 56 -0.86 -3.94 -8.16
C SER A 56 -1.55 -2.59 -8.37
N LYS A 57 -1.04 -1.53 -7.73
CA LYS A 57 -1.57 -0.16 -7.91
C LYS A 57 -1.64 0.26 -9.39
N GLN A 58 -0.66 -0.16 -10.19
CA GLN A 58 -0.64 0.13 -11.64
C GLN A 58 -1.76 -0.60 -12.39
N GLN A 59 -2.05 -1.85 -11.99
CA GLN A 59 -3.13 -2.64 -12.57
C GLN A 59 -4.51 -2.06 -12.22
N GLU A 60 -4.69 -1.58 -10.98
CA GLU A 60 -5.91 -0.88 -10.57
C GLU A 60 -6.10 0.41 -11.37
N LEU A 61 -5.05 1.20 -11.59
CA LEU A 61 -5.12 2.40 -12.42
C LEU A 61 -5.50 2.09 -13.87
N ALA A 62 -4.95 1.02 -14.45
CA ALA A 62 -5.33 0.57 -15.80
C ALA A 62 -6.80 0.13 -15.87
N LEU A 63 -7.31 -0.53 -14.83
CA LEU A 63 -8.72 -0.91 -14.72
C LEU A 63 -9.63 0.32 -14.65
N VAL A 64 -9.27 1.31 -13.84
CA VAL A 64 -10.01 2.59 -13.72
C VAL A 64 -10.00 3.34 -15.05
N ASP A 65 -8.84 3.44 -15.70
CA ASP A 65 -8.70 4.10 -17.01
C ASP A 65 -9.58 3.41 -18.08
N TYR A 66 -9.66 2.09 -18.07
CA TYR A 66 -10.57 1.34 -18.94
C TYR A 66 -12.05 1.66 -18.66
N ILE A 67 -12.46 1.69 -17.39
CA ILE A 67 -13.83 2.03 -16.98
C ILE A 67 -14.19 3.46 -17.42
N ASN A 68 -13.28 4.41 -17.24
CA ASN A 68 -13.47 5.80 -17.66
C ASN A 68 -13.59 5.90 -19.18
N LYS A 69 -12.69 5.24 -19.93
CA LYS A 69 -12.76 5.19 -21.41
C LYS A 69 -14.07 4.63 -21.94
N LEU A 70 -14.67 3.65 -21.26
CA LEU A 70 -15.99 3.14 -21.63
C LEU A 70 -17.07 4.21 -21.40
N SER A 71 -17.04 4.83 -20.22
CA SER A 71 -18.01 5.87 -19.83
C SER A 71 -17.93 7.09 -20.75
N ASP A 72 -16.73 7.54 -21.10
CA ASP A 72 -16.47 8.65 -22.03
C ASP A 72 -16.99 8.36 -23.44
N ARG A 73 -17.03 7.08 -23.83
CA ARG A 73 -17.61 6.62 -25.10
C ARG A 73 -19.13 6.42 -25.03
N GLY A 74 -19.77 6.74 -23.90
CA GLY A 74 -21.19 6.51 -23.67
C GLY A 74 -21.55 5.03 -23.49
N ILE A 75 -20.57 4.16 -23.23
CA ILE A 75 -20.79 2.73 -22.99
C ILE A 75 -20.80 2.51 -21.47
N PRO A 76 -21.96 2.17 -20.87
CA PRO A 76 -22.03 1.95 -19.44
C PRO A 76 -21.20 0.70 -19.06
N PRO A 77 -20.20 0.81 -18.17
CA PRO A 77 -19.38 -0.31 -17.76
C PRO A 77 -20.22 -1.31 -16.95
N THR A 78 -20.27 -2.57 -17.40
CA THR A 78 -20.96 -3.64 -16.66
C THR A 78 -19.99 -4.44 -15.78
N VAL A 79 -20.51 -5.06 -14.71
CA VAL A 79 -19.72 -5.93 -13.82
C VAL A 79 -18.99 -7.03 -14.60
N ARG A 80 -19.60 -7.57 -15.66
CA ARG A 80 -19.00 -8.60 -16.51
C ARG A 80 -17.81 -8.06 -17.31
N MET A 81 -17.92 -6.86 -17.88
CA MET A 81 -16.81 -6.22 -18.61
C MET A 81 -15.63 -5.94 -17.68
N VAL A 82 -15.90 -5.37 -16.50
CA VAL A 82 -14.87 -5.09 -15.48
C VAL A 82 -14.19 -6.38 -15.04
N ARG A 83 -14.95 -7.46 -14.80
CA ARG A 83 -14.40 -8.77 -14.42
C ARG A 83 -13.54 -9.38 -15.52
N ASN A 84 -13.98 -9.30 -16.77
CA ASN A 84 -13.23 -9.83 -17.91
C ASN A 84 -11.90 -9.10 -18.08
N PHE A 85 -11.93 -7.76 -18.07
CA PHE A 85 -10.72 -6.95 -18.19
C PHE A 85 -9.77 -7.15 -16.99
N ALA A 86 -10.32 -7.23 -15.77
CA ALA A 86 -9.55 -7.59 -14.59
C ALA A 86 -8.85 -8.96 -14.72
N SER A 87 -9.55 -9.95 -15.28
CA SER A 87 -9.00 -11.29 -15.51
C SER A 87 -7.87 -11.27 -16.54
N GLU A 88 -7.98 -10.43 -17.56
CA GLU A 88 -6.98 -10.22 -18.60
C GLU A 88 -5.70 -9.61 -18.02
N ILE A 89 -5.83 -8.55 -17.21
CA ILE A 89 -4.69 -7.93 -16.52
C ILE A 89 -3.98 -8.91 -15.58
N LEU A 90 -4.76 -9.72 -14.85
CA LEU A 90 -4.25 -10.62 -13.82
C LEU A 90 -3.76 -11.97 -14.36
N LYS A 91 -4.10 -12.34 -15.59
CA LYS A 91 -3.93 -13.68 -16.17
C LYS A 91 -4.55 -14.80 -15.32
N LYS A 92 -5.47 -14.46 -14.41
CA LYS A 92 -6.21 -15.37 -13.53
C LYS A 92 -7.57 -14.74 -13.19
N PRO A 93 -8.60 -15.53 -12.91
CA PRO A 93 -9.91 -14.99 -12.55
C PRO A 93 -9.83 -14.24 -11.21
N PRO A 94 -10.46 -13.05 -11.10
CA PRO A 94 -10.57 -12.37 -9.82
C PRO A 94 -11.49 -13.13 -8.87
N GLY A 95 -11.31 -12.89 -7.57
CA GLY A 95 -12.09 -13.54 -6.52
C GLY A 95 -13.59 -13.35 -6.68
N LYS A 96 -14.37 -14.26 -6.11
CA LYS A 96 -15.83 -14.11 -6.05
C LYS A 96 -16.16 -13.00 -5.04
N ASN A 97 -16.94 -12.01 -5.49
CA ASN A 97 -17.60 -11.03 -4.61
C ASN A 97 -18.87 -11.64 -4.03
#